data_AF-A0AA91VAM1-F1
#
_entry.id   AF-A0AA91VAM1-F1
#
_cell.length_a   1.000
_cell.length_b   1.000
_cell.length_c   1.000
_cell.angle_alpha   90.00
_cell.angle_beta   90.00
_cell.angle_gamma   90.00
#
_symmetry.space_group_name_H-M   'P 1'
#
loop_
_entity.id
_entity.type
_entity.pdbx_description
1 polymer ?
#
loop_
_entity_poly.entity_id
_entity_poly.type
_entity_poly.pdbx_seq_one_letter_code
_entity_poly.pdbx_strand_id
1 'polypeptide(L)'
;MDKLNTVVEDLLKEIDTDFRVIKTYIKTVEGLLEQQENKVRETATTLLPVMRKIQSNMFNFISQDERWVTRKGPILKYNDSKNSLYIFSIENEGPIILNLDTERETIISYDKLLKEVEFNTVMESLLSVVSYTGALHKKYQGIIDKRETELVKYRNL
;
A
#
# COMPACT_ATOMS: atom_id res chain seq x y z
N MET A 1 38.00 10.03 -44.59
CA MET A 1 38.02 10.55 -43.21
C MET A 1 36.83 11.48 -42.97
N ASP A 2 36.54 12.40 -43.89
CA ASP A 2 35.44 13.38 -43.76
C ASP A 2 34.05 12.76 -43.52
N LYS A 3 33.69 11.69 -44.23
CA LYS A 3 32.38 11.04 -44.06
C LYS A 3 32.18 10.42 -42.66
N LEU A 4 33.24 9.92 -42.04
CA LEU A 4 33.17 9.37 -40.68
C LEU A 4 33.03 10.49 -39.65
N ASN A 5 33.77 11.59 -39.83
CA ASN A 5 33.67 12.76 -38.95
C ASN A 5 32.27 13.37 -38.96
N THR A 6 31.64 13.50 -40.13
CA THR A 6 30.25 13.97 -40.23
C THR A 6 29.27 13.05 -39.50
N VAL A 7 29.39 11.73 -39.68
CA VAL A 7 28.53 10.76 -38.98
C VAL A 7 28.71 10.82 -37.46
N VAL A 8 29.95 10.98 -36.98
CA VAL A 8 30.23 11.13 -35.54
C VAL A 8 29.65 12.43 -34.99
N GLU A 9 29.79 13.55 -35.70
CA GLU A 9 29.22 14.84 -35.27
C GLU A 9 27.69 14.81 -35.21
N ASP A 10 27.04 14.18 -36.20
CA ASP A 10 25.58 14.04 -36.21
C ASP A 10 25.11 13.12 -35.07
N LEU A 11 25.82 12.02 -34.81
CA LEU A 11 25.53 11.13 -33.69
C LEU A 11 25.70 11.84 -32.34
N LEU A 12 26.73 12.67 -32.16
CA LEU A 12 26.92 13.45 -30.93
C LEU A 12 25.77 14.43 -30.70
N LYS A 13 25.26 15.09 -31.75
CA LYS A 13 24.10 15.99 -31.65
C LYS A 13 22.82 15.23 -31.28
N GLU A 14 22.63 14.03 -31.84
CA GLU A 14 21.49 13.16 -31.52
C GLU A 14 21.55 12.73 -30.05
N ILE A 15 22.71 12.24 -29.59
CA ILE A 15 22.95 11.86 -28.19
C ILE A 15 22.71 13.04 -27.24
N ASP A 16 23.19 14.24 -27.58
CA ASP A 16 22.94 15.44 -26.77
C ASP A 16 21.45 15.79 -26.68
N THR A 17 20.71 15.57 -27.76
CA THR A 17 19.26 15.79 -27.81
C THR A 17 18.54 14.76 -26.92
N ASP A 18 18.89 13.49 -27.04
CA ASP A 18 18.35 12.40 -26.22
C ASP A 18 18.63 12.63 -24.74
N PHE A 19 19.84 13.05 -24.37
CA PHE A 19 20.16 13.34 -22.97
C PHE A 19 19.36 14.51 -22.40
N ARG A 20 18.99 15.52 -23.20
CA ARG A 20 18.09 16.59 -22.73
C ARG A 20 16.68 16.07 -22.47
N VAL A 21 16.18 15.19 -23.32
CA VAL A 21 14.87 14.53 -23.14
C VAL A 21 14.89 13.67 -21.88
N ILE A 22 15.91 12.82 -21.71
CA ILE A 22 16.07 11.95 -20.54
C ILE A 22 16.12 12.78 -19.24
N LYS A 23 16.89 13.89 -19.21
CA LYS A 23 16.92 14.79 -18.05
C LYS A 23 15.54 15.38 -17.73
N THR A 24 14.73 15.65 -18.74
CA THR A 24 13.36 16.14 -18.55
C THR A 24 12.48 15.05 -17.95
N TYR A 25 12.58 13.82 -18.46
CA TYR A 25 11.84 12.68 -17.91
C TYR A 25 12.21 12.38 -16.47
N ILE A 26 13.50 12.43 -16.11
CA ILE A 26 13.95 12.26 -14.72
C ILE A 26 13.26 13.26 -13.80
N LYS A 27 13.29 14.55 -14.15
CA LYS A 27 12.62 15.61 -13.36
C LYS A 27 11.11 15.38 -13.24
N THR A 28 10.46 14.97 -14.33
CA THR A 28 9.02 14.66 -14.31
C THR A 28 8.71 13.50 -13.38
N VAL A 29 9.51 12.43 -13.42
CA VAL A 29 9.35 11.28 -12.54
C VAL A 29 9.56 11.67 -11.07
N GLU A 30 10.62 12.43 -10.77
CA GLU A 30 10.88 12.94 -9.41
C GLU A 30 9.70 13.77 -8.88
N GLY A 31 9.17 14.69 -9.69
CA GLY A 31 8.02 15.50 -9.31
C GLY A 31 6.73 14.69 -9.11
N LEU A 32 6.51 13.63 -9.90
CA LEU A 32 5.36 12.73 -9.71
C LEU A 32 5.50 11.89 -8.45
N LEU A 33 6.69 11.39 -8.14
CA LEU A 33 6.96 10.62 -6.92
C LEU A 33 6.71 11.48 -5.66
N GLU A 34 7.15 12.74 -5.67
CA GLU A 34 6.88 13.68 -4.58
C GLU A 34 5.36 13.93 -4.40
N GLN A 35 4.63 14.10 -5.50
CA GLN A 35 3.17 14.26 -5.45
C GLN A 35 2.47 13.01 -4.89
N GLN A 36 2.92 11.82 -5.29
CA GLN A 36 2.40 10.55 -4.76
C GLN A 36 2.69 10.41 -3.26
N GLU A 37 3.91 10.68 -2.81
CA GLU A 37 4.27 10.66 -1.40
C GLU A 37 3.39 11.60 -0.57
N ASN A 38 3.24 12.85 -1.02
CA ASN A 38 2.39 13.83 -0.36
C ASN A 38 0.94 13.36 -0.31
N LYS A 39 0.43 12.75 -1.39
CA LYS A 39 -0.95 12.27 -1.43
C LYS A 39 -1.21 11.11 -0.49
N VAL A 40 -0.27 10.15 -0.40
CA VAL A 40 -0.35 9.05 0.56
C VAL A 40 -0.36 9.60 1.99
N ARG A 41 0.56 10.52 2.30
CA ARG A 41 0.69 11.11 3.64
C ARG A 41 -0.56 11.90 4.05
N GLU A 42 -1.09 12.73 3.16
CA GLU A 42 -2.34 13.49 3.36
C GLU A 42 -3.50 12.55 3.65
N THR A 43 -3.66 11.51 2.83
CA THR A 43 -4.74 10.54 2.95
C THR A 43 -4.65 9.75 4.26
N ALA A 44 -3.45 9.26 4.60
CA ALA A 44 -3.23 8.50 5.82
C ALA A 44 -3.50 9.35 7.07
N THR A 45 -3.02 10.60 7.10
CA THR A 45 -3.29 11.55 8.18
C THR A 45 -4.78 11.82 8.33
N THR A 46 -5.49 12.03 7.21
CA THR A 46 -6.94 12.29 7.20
C THR A 46 -7.73 11.11 7.75
N LEU A 47 -7.32 9.88 7.45
CA LEU A 47 -8.00 8.65 7.87
C LEU A 47 -7.55 8.16 9.25
N LEU A 48 -6.47 8.69 9.82
CA LEU A 48 -5.91 8.27 11.10
C LEU A 48 -6.94 8.24 12.26
N PRO A 49 -7.86 9.22 12.41
CA PRO A 49 -8.91 9.14 13.45
C PRO A 49 -9.84 7.93 13.29
N VAL A 50 -10.16 7.56 12.05
CA VAL A 50 -11.00 6.38 11.74
C VAL A 50 -10.24 5.11 12.10
N MET A 51 -8.97 5.01 11.70
CA MET A 51 -8.10 3.87 12.01
C MET A 51 -7.96 3.68 13.53
N ARG A 52 -7.74 4.76 14.28
CA ARG A 52 -7.70 4.75 15.75
C ARG A 52 -9.00 4.26 16.35
N LYS A 53 -10.15 4.70 15.83
CA LYS A 53 -11.47 4.24 16.29
C LYS A 53 -11.67 2.74 16.05
N ILE A 54 -11.22 2.21 14.91
CA ILE A 54 -11.26 0.76 14.63
C ILE A 54 -10.40 0.02 15.67
N GLN A 55 -9.14 0.44 15.84
CA GLN A 55 -8.19 -0.19 16.75
C GLN A 55 -8.67 -0.16 18.22
N SER A 56 -9.23 0.97 18.67
CA SER A 56 -9.72 1.15 20.04
C SER A 56 -10.93 0.27 20.37
N ASN A 57 -11.72 -0.11 19.36
CA ASN A 57 -12.81 -1.07 19.50
C ASN A 57 -12.35 -2.53 19.37
N MET A 58 -11.04 -2.77 19.47
CA MET A 58 -10.43 -4.11 19.44
C MET A 58 -10.62 -4.86 18.11
N PHE A 59 -10.91 -4.14 17.02
CA PHE A 59 -11.04 -4.73 15.69
C PHE A 59 -9.70 -4.82 14.95
N ASN A 60 -9.59 -5.81 14.05
CA ASN A 60 -8.40 -6.07 13.25
C ASN A 60 -8.53 -5.45 11.85
N PHE A 61 -7.43 -4.93 11.33
CA PHE A 61 -7.25 -4.68 9.91
C PHE A 61 -6.90 -5.99 9.23
N ILE A 62 -7.49 -6.21 8.06
CA ILE A 62 -7.33 -7.42 7.27
C ILE A 62 -6.82 -6.98 5.90
N SER A 63 -5.87 -7.72 5.33
CA SER A 63 -5.40 -7.48 3.97
C SER A 63 -6.54 -7.70 2.95
N GLN A 64 -6.43 -7.08 1.77
CA GLN A 64 -7.48 -7.18 0.74
C GLN A 64 -7.77 -8.62 0.29
N ASP A 65 -6.78 -9.52 0.36
CA ASP A 65 -6.91 -10.95 0.06
C ASP A 65 -7.41 -11.79 1.25
N GLU A 66 -7.74 -11.15 2.37
CA GLU A 66 -8.19 -11.75 3.63
C GLU A 66 -7.21 -12.72 4.31
N ARG A 67 -5.94 -12.79 3.86
CA ARG A 67 -4.95 -13.74 4.38
C ARG A 67 -4.24 -13.26 5.63
N TRP A 68 -4.06 -11.95 5.77
CA TRP A 68 -3.25 -11.35 6.82
C TRP A 68 -4.09 -10.45 7.69
N VAL A 69 -3.84 -10.50 9.00
CA VAL A 69 -4.57 -9.72 9.99
C VAL A 69 -3.60 -9.02 10.93
N THR A 70 -3.93 -7.79 11.33
CA THR A 70 -3.15 -7.04 12.30
C THR A 70 -4.01 -6.01 13.03
N ARG A 71 -3.58 -5.61 14.22
CA ARG A 71 -4.17 -4.48 14.96
C ARG A 71 -3.41 -3.18 14.79
N LYS A 72 -2.26 -3.21 14.08
CA LYS A 72 -1.35 -2.06 13.96
C LYS A 72 -1.85 -1.00 12.99
N GLY A 73 -2.67 -1.37 12.03
CA GLY A 73 -3.25 -0.48 11.02
C GLY A 73 -3.43 -1.18 9.68
N PRO A 74 -3.84 -0.47 8.62
CA PRO A 74 -4.08 -1.04 7.30
C PRO A 74 -2.83 -1.74 6.74
N ILE A 75 -3.01 -2.97 6.26
CA ILE A 75 -1.97 -3.74 5.59
C ILE A 75 -1.91 -3.26 4.14
N LEU A 76 -0.77 -2.73 3.74
CA LEU A 76 -0.53 -2.13 2.43
C LEU A 76 -0.05 -3.16 1.40
N LYS A 77 0.72 -4.16 1.83
CA LYS A 77 1.22 -5.25 0.99
C LYS A 77 1.80 -6.38 1.85
N TYR A 78 1.68 -7.61 1.40
CA TYR A 78 2.51 -8.73 1.85
C TYR A 78 3.65 -8.98 0.85
N ASN A 79 4.88 -9.09 1.35
CA ASN A 79 6.06 -9.43 0.56
C ASN A 79 6.53 -10.84 0.93
N ASP A 80 6.24 -11.78 0.03
CA ASP A 80 6.52 -13.20 0.19
C ASP A 80 8.02 -13.50 0.28
N SER A 81 8.84 -12.82 -0.52
CA SER A 81 10.30 -13.04 -0.54
C SER A 81 11.01 -12.76 0.78
N LYS A 82 10.44 -11.85 1.59
CA LYS A 82 10.99 -11.42 2.88
C LYS A 82 10.09 -11.83 4.06
N ASN A 83 9.03 -12.60 3.78
CA ASN A 83 7.95 -12.93 4.71
C ASN A 83 7.56 -11.73 5.61
N SER A 84 7.13 -10.63 4.99
CA SER A 84 6.91 -9.36 5.70
C SER A 84 5.68 -8.60 5.25
N LEU A 85 5.07 -7.85 6.18
CA LEU A 85 3.93 -6.99 5.92
C LEU A 85 4.36 -5.52 5.91
N TYR A 86 3.94 -4.80 4.88
CA TYR A 86 3.98 -3.33 4.86
C TYR A 86 2.67 -2.86 5.47
N ILE A 87 2.75 -2.03 6.50
CA ILE A 87 1.59 -1.61 7.28
C ILE A 87 1.68 -0.09 7.46
N PHE A 88 0.57 0.62 7.32
CA PHE A 88 0.48 1.96 7.88
C PHE A 88 0.21 1.84 9.38
N SER A 89 1.22 2.13 10.20
CA SER A 89 1.14 2.00 11.66
C SER A 89 0.40 3.19 12.26
N ILE A 90 -0.66 2.90 13.01
CA ILE A 90 -1.44 3.89 13.77
C ILE A 90 -0.59 4.47 14.91
N GLU A 91 0.26 3.65 15.51
CA GLU A 91 1.13 4.02 16.64
C GLU A 91 2.25 4.97 16.19
N ASN A 92 2.92 4.63 15.08
CA ASN A 92 4.02 5.44 14.54
C ASN A 92 3.53 6.55 13.59
N GLU A 93 2.22 6.63 13.32
CA GLU A 93 1.61 7.54 12.34
C GLU A 93 2.30 7.51 10.95
N GLY A 94 2.76 6.33 10.54
CA GLY A 94 3.62 6.19 9.37
C GLY A 94 3.81 4.75 8.92
N PRO A 95 4.44 4.53 7.76
CA PRO A 95 4.63 3.19 7.22
C PRO A 95 5.72 2.43 7.98
N ILE A 96 5.45 1.14 8.22
CA ILE A 96 6.36 0.20 8.84
C ILE A 96 6.45 -1.08 8.00
N ILE A 97 7.54 -1.82 8.19
CA ILE A 97 7.67 -3.22 7.76
C ILE A 97 7.66 -4.08 9.02
N LEU A 98 6.76 -5.06 9.07
CA LEU A 98 6.72 -6.11 10.09
C LEU A 98 7.24 -7.41 9.46
N ASN A 99 8.37 -7.91 9.94
CA ASN A 99 8.84 -9.24 9.55
C ASN A 99 8.10 -10.32 10.36
N LEU A 100 7.52 -11.30 9.68
CA LEU A 100 6.66 -12.30 10.32
C LEU A 100 7.45 -13.44 10.98
N ASP A 101 8.71 -13.66 10.60
CA ASP A 101 9.56 -14.68 11.21
C ASP A 101 10.15 -14.23 12.55
N THR A 102 10.45 -12.94 12.68
CA THR A 102 11.17 -12.35 13.83
C THR A 102 10.33 -11.40 14.66
N GLU A 103 9.12 -11.08 14.19
CA GLU A 103 8.21 -10.06 14.76
C GLU A 103 8.84 -8.67 14.88
N ARG A 104 9.95 -8.40 14.18
CA ARG A 104 10.62 -7.10 14.21
C ARG A 104 9.90 -6.09 13.34
N GLU A 105 9.73 -4.91 13.91
CA GLU A 105 9.16 -3.75 13.24
C GLU A 105 10.27 -2.79 12.81
N THR A 106 10.17 -2.27 11.60
CA THR A 106 11.07 -1.25 11.07
C THR A 106 10.26 -0.11 10.49
N ILE A 107 10.44 1.09 11.04
CA ILE A 107 9.84 2.31 10.49
C ILE A 107 10.53 2.64 9.16
N ILE A 108 9.74 3.00 8.14
CA ILE A 108 10.25 3.38 6.82
C ILE A 108 9.69 4.74 6.39
N SER A 109 10.33 5.37 5.40
CA SER A 109 9.79 6.56 4.75
C SER A 109 8.70 6.20 3.72
N TYR A 110 7.88 7.18 3.35
CA TYR A 110 6.91 7.03 2.26
C TYR A 110 7.61 6.84 0.90
N ASP A 111 8.73 7.52 0.64
CA ASP A 111 9.60 7.25 -0.51
C ASP A 111 10.04 5.78 -0.58
N LYS A 112 10.51 5.22 0.54
CA LYS A 112 10.89 3.80 0.60
C LYS A 112 9.70 2.88 0.36
N LEU A 113 8.54 3.20 0.94
CA LEU A 113 7.30 2.46 0.69
C LEU A 113 6.96 2.45 -0.80
N LEU A 114 6.95 3.61 -1.47
CA LEU A 114 6.54 3.75 -2.87
C LEU A 114 7.55 3.16 -3.87
N LYS A 115 8.79 2.91 -3.44
CA LYS A 115 9.77 2.12 -4.21
C LYS A 115 9.48 0.62 -4.19
N GLU A 116 8.76 0.13 -3.18
CA GLU A 116 8.54 -1.32 -2.94
C GLU A 116 7.07 -1.74 -3.12
N VAL A 117 6.15 -0.78 -3.09
CA VAL A 117 4.69 -0.96 -3.20
C VAL A 117 4.11 0.04 -4.18
N GLU A 118 3.28 -0.44 -5.10
CA GLU A 118 2.61 0.42 -6.07
C GLU A 118 1.68 1.43 -5.38
N PHE A 119 1.70 2.68 -5.86
CA PHE A 119 0.89 3.76 -5.30
C PHE A 119 -0.60 3.40 -5.18
N ASN A 120 -1.17 2.78 -6.22
CA ASN A 120 -2.59 2.39 -6.21
C ASN A 120 -2.89 1.37 -5.10
N THR A 121 -2.03 0.36 -4.93
CA THR A 121 -2.18 -0.63 -3.85
C THR A 121 -2.14 0.03 -2.47
N VAL A 122 -1.23 0.99 -2.26
CA VAL A 122 -1.17 1.76 -1.00
C VAL A 122 -2.47 2.52 -0.78
N MET A 123 -2.93 3.27 -1.78
CA MET A 123 -4.12 4.10 -1.68
C MET A 123 -5.40 3.29 -1.46
N GLU A 124 -5.60 2.20 -2.20
CA GLU A 124 -6.75 1.31 -2.04
C GLU A 124 -6.77 0.66 -0.66
N SER A 125 -5.60 0.24 -0.16
CA SER A 125 -5.47 -0.35 1.18
C SER A 125 -5.79 0.67 2.27
N LEU A 126 -5.31 1.91 2.14
CA LEU A 126 -5.67 2.99 3.07
C LEU A 126 -7.17 3.31 3.02
N LEU A 127 -7.74 3.43 1.82
CA LEU A 127 -9.15 3.79 1.64
C LEU A 127 -10.12 2.68 2.06
N SER A 128 -9.67 1.42 2.15
CA SER A 128 -10.49 0.30 2.63
C SER A 128 -11.08 0.54 4.02
N VAL A 129 -10.45 1.40 4.83
CA VAL A 129 -10.94 1.73 6.18
C VAL A 129 -12.28 2.47 6.15
N VAL A 130 -12.61 3.15 5.04
CA VAL A 130 -13.86 3.91 4.88
C VAL A 130 -15.06 2.97 4.81
N SER A 131 -14.90 1.81 4.18
CA SER A 131 -15.96 0.80 4.05
C SER A 131 -15.87 -0.32 5.10
N TYR A 132 -14.92 -0.21 6.04
CA TYR A 132 -14.58 -1.25 7.02
C TYR A 132 -15.80 -1.74 7.80
N THR A 133 -16.54 -0.83 8.42
CA THR A 133 -17.68 -1.19 9.28
C THR A 133 -18.82 -1.83 8.48
N GLY A 134 -19.06 -1.37 7.26
CA GLY A 134 -20.04 -1.95 6.36
C GLY A 134 -19.67 -3.38 5.93
N ALA A 135 -18.39 -3.62 5.62
CA ALA A 135 -17.88 -4.95 5.32
C ALA A 135 -18.00 -5.88 6.54
N LEU A 136 -17.66 -5.39 7.72
CA LEU A 136 -17.72 -6.15 8.96
C LEU A 136 -19.16 -6.55 9.32
N HIS A 137 -20.11 -5.63 9.18
CA HIS A 137 -21.53 -5.92 9.41
C HIS A 137 -22.04 -7.04 8.49
N LYS A 138 -21.76 -6.95 7.19
CA LYS A 138 -22.12 -8.00 6.22
C LYS A 138 -21.50 -9.35 6.58
N LYS A 139 -20.23 -9.36 6.98
CA LYS A 139 -19.53 -10.58 7.40
C LYS A 139 -20.20 -11.26 8.59
N TYR A 140 -20.50 -10.50 9.65
CA TYR A 140 -21.14 -11.08 10.82
C TYR A 140 -22.59 -11.49 10.57
N GLN A 141 -23.34 -10.76 9.75
CA GLN A 141 -24.68 -11.19 9.35
C GLN A 141 -24.63 -12.56 8.65
N GLY A 142 -23.72 -12.74 7.69
CA GLY A 142 -23.57 -14.05 7.01
C GLY A 142 -23.16 -15.19 7.94
N ILE A 143 -22.36 -14.90 8.99
CA ILE A 143 -22.02 -15.89 10.02
C ILE A 143 -23.27 -16.25 10.83
N ILE A 144 -24.06 -15.26 11.25
CA ILE A 144 -25.30 -15.47 12.00
C ILE A 144 -26.25 -16.34 11.19
N ASP A 145 -26.55 -15.97 9.93
CA ASP A 145 -27.47 -16.70 9.05
C ASP A 145 -27.06 -18.18 8.89
N LYS A 146 -25.75 -18.42 8.74
CA LYS A 146 -25.19 -19.77 8.65
C LYS A 146 -25.42 -20.55 9.95
N ARG A 147 -25.14 -19.97 11.11
CA ARG A 147 -25.31 -20.62 12.41
C ARG A 147 -26.78 -20.90 12.71
N GLU A 148 -27.68 -19.98 12.36
CA GLU A 148 -29.12 -20.19 12.50
C GLU A 148 -29.59 -21.35 11.61
N THR A 149 -29.13 -21.41 10.37
CA THR A 149 -29.43 -22.51 9.45
C THR A 149 -28.94 -23.85 10.00
N GLU A 150 -27.71 -23.89 10.53
CA GLU A 150 -27.16 -25.07 11.20
C GLU A 150 -28.05 -25.50 12.37
N LEU A 151 -28.44 -24.59 13.26
CA LEU A 151 -29.29 -24.90 14.41
C LEU A 151 -30.68 -25.42 14.01
N VAL A 152 -31.31 -24.81 13.00
CA VAL A 152 -32.62 -25.27 12.50
C VAL A 152 -32.55 -26.70 11.96
N LYS A 153 -31.47 -27.05 11.25
CA LYS A 153 -31.26 -28.39 10.70
C LYS A 153 -31.29 -29.48 11.77
N TYR A 154 -30.81 -29.18 12.98
CA TYR A 154 -30.74 -30.14 14.10
C TYR A 154 -31.85 -29.96 15.14
N ARG A 155 -32.79 -29.02 14.95
CA ARG A 155 -33.87 -28.74 15.92
C ARG A 155 -35.03 -29.74 15.89
N ASN A 156 -35.12 -30.54 14.84
CA ASN A 156 -36.15 -31.57 14.63
C ASN A 156 -35.57 -32.99 14.62
N LEU A 157 -34.36 -33.17 15.16
CA LEU A 157 -33.77 -34.47 15.53
C LEU A 157 -33.97 -34.69 17.02
#